data_AF-A0A1C4C3E1-F1
#
_entry.id   AF-A0A1C4C3E1-F1
#
_cell.length_a   1.000
_cell.length_b   1.000
_cell.length_c   1.000
_cell.angle_alpha   90.00
_cell.angle_beta   90.00
_cell.angle_gamma   90.00
#
_symmetry.space_group_name_H-M   'P 1'
#
loop_
_entity.id
_entity.type
_entity.pdbx_description
1 polymer ?
#
loop_
_entity_poly.entity_id
_entity_poly.type
_entity_poly.pdbx_seq_one_letter_code
_entity_poly.pdbx_strand_id
1 'polypeptide(L)'
;MIGLKIRVERLRKDNINDIVALSSYIGWDYNREEVETIFNSGIVYGVWNERKELIASAAIILYGEALASIGMVIVHPDYKERGIGKAITSSCMNSVSARTSIMLIATDEGKPLYEKLGFRAVSYISKYIRNSYNTNYNCQGNEEYVMNYKEGDLEEIIKIDEGAFGTSRNEFLKQRIMQSDQCVVIKDTKENVVGYGISVQTPENKIIGPIVAKNDAMAMRIVHALARGHDGRLRMDVPKGKDDFLKELEIAGFQKVNTPPIMMRNSDQFLKRNGELYSIAAQIFG
;
A
#
# COMPACT_ATOMS: atom_id res chain seq x y z
N MET A 1 1.21 41.03 -1.29
CA MET A 1 1.54 39.61 -1.03
C MET A 1 1.87 38.94 -2.34
N ILE A 2 3.15 38.71 -2.61
CA ILE A 2 3.57 37.93 -3.78
C ILE A 2 3.27 36.47 -3.43
N GLY A 3 2.28 35.86 -4.10
CA GLY A 3 1.93 34.46 -3.88
C GLY A 3 3.11 33.57 -4.27
N LEU A 4 3.36 32.53 -3.47
CA LEU A 4 4.34 31.50 -3.79
C LEU A 4 4.02 30.93 -5.18
N LYS A 5 4.92 31.08 -6.16
CA LYS A 5 4.75 30.47 -7.48
C LYS A 5 4.95 28.95 -7.34
N ILE A 6 3.87 28.20 -7.30
CA ILE A 6 3.92 26.74 -7.17
C ILE A 6 4.43 26.14 -8.50
N ARG A 7 5.65 25.60 -8.47
CA ARG A 7 6.23 24.84 -9.59
C ARG A 7 6.31 23.38 -9.19
N VAL A 8 5.47 22.56 -9.80
CA VAL A 8 5.53 21.11 -9.66
C VAL A 8 6.49 20.55 -10.71
N GLU A 9 7.38 19.66 -10.30
CA GLU A 9 8.32 18.98 -11.18
C GLU A 9 8.43 17.49 -10.87
N ARG A 10 8.92 16.72 -11.83
CA ARG A 10 9.16 15.28 -11.66
C ARG A 10 10.48 15.08 -10.92
N LEU A 11 10.44 14.32 -9.82
CA LEU A 11 11.62 13.96 -9.03
C LEU A 11 12.34 12.76 -9.65
N ARG A 12 13.60 12.59 -9.25
CA ARG A 12 14.45 11.45 -9.62
C ARG A 12 14.84 10.66 -8.36
N LYS A 13 15.39 9.46 -8.54
CA LYS A 13 15.84 8.62 -7.42
C LYS A 13 16.87 9.32 -6.52
N ASP A 14 17.64 10.27 -7.04
CA ASP A 14 18.58 11.07 -6.24
C ASP A 14 17.86 11.89 -5.15
N ASN A 15 16.55 12.13 -5.29
CA ASN A 15 15.71 12.85 -4.33
C ASN A 15 15.08 11.96 -3.25
N ILE A 16 15.43 10.67 -3.16
CA ILE A 16 14.85 9.77 -2.15
C ILE A 16 15.05 10.32 -0.73
N ASN A 17 16.25 10.82 -0.42
CA ASN A 17 16.55 11.33 0.92
C ASN A 17 15.73 12.59 1.25
N ASP A 18 15.42 13.43 0.25
CA ASP A 18 14.56 14.61 0.44
C ASP A 18 13.13 14.21 0.79
N ILE A 19 12.61 13.14 0.18
CA ILE A 19 11.27 12.61 0.45
C ILE A 19 11.21 11.98 1.84
N VAL A 20 12.23 11.21 2.22
CA VAL A 20 12.33 10.63 3.58
C VAL A 20 12.33 11.75 4.61
N ALA A 21 13.16 12.79 4.42
CA ALA A 21 13.18 13.96 5.29
C ALA A 21 11.81 14.66 5.33
N LEU A 22 11.17 14.90 4.18
CA LEU A 22 9.84 15.51 4.10
C LEU A 22 8.77 14.70 4.86
N SER A 23 8.81 13.36 4.76
CA SER A 23 7.84 12.49 5.42
C SER A 23 7.92 12.53 6.95
N SER A 24 9.12 12.78 7.49
CA SER A 24 9.33 12.86 8.94
C SER A 24 8.59 14.05 9.58
N TYR A 25 8.39 15.16 8.85
CA TYR A 25 7.64 16.33 9.34
C TYR A 25 6.16 16.05 9.60
N ILE A 26 5.62 14.97 9.05
CA ILE A 26 4.23 14.54 9.27
C ILE A 26 4.14 13.22 10.03
N GLY A 27 5.26 12.75 10.62
CA GLY A 27 5.33 11.52 11.39
C GLY A 27 5.08 10.25 10.57
N TRP A 28 5.39 10.27 9.27
CA TRP A 28 5.30 9.08 8.42
C TRP A 28 6.65 8.35 8.37
N ASP A 29 6.62 7.03 8.43
CA ASP A 29 7.78 6.16 8.61
C ASP A 29 8.42 5.68 7.29
N TYR A 30 8.44 6.52 6.25
CA TYR A 30 9.07 6.15 4.99
C TYR A 30 10.59 6.00 5.14
N ASN A 31 11.12 4.85 4.75
CA ASN A 31 12.56 4.62 4.60
C ASN A 31 12.99 4.71 3.12
N ARG A 32 14.30 4.60 2.89
CA ARG A 32 14.88 4.71 1.55
C ARG A 32 14.35 3.63 0.61
N GLU A 33 14.23 2.40 1.10
CA GLU A 33 13.80 1.22 0.35
C GLU A 33 12.36 1.36 -0.13
N GLU A 34 11.44 1.80 0.74
CA GLU A 34 10.04 2.01 0.39
C GLU A 34 9.87 3.12 -0.66
N VAL A 35 10.61 4.22 -0.52
CA VAL A 35 10.59 5.30 -1.51
C VAL A 35 11.22 4.84 -2.83
N GLU A 36 12.26 4.00 -2.80
CA GLU A 36 12.82 3.40 -4.01
C GLU A 36 11.80 2.49 -4.72
N THR A 37 11.06 1.66 -3.99
CA THR A 37 9.96 0.85 -4.57
C THR A 37 8.91 1.73 -5.23
N ILE A 38 8.57 2.87 -4.63
CA ILE A 38 7.66 3.87 -5.22
C ILE A 38 8.22 4.42 -6.54
N PHE A 39 9.51 4.78 -6.58
CA PHE A 39 10.16 5.24 -7.82
C PHE A 39 10.22 4.16 -8.91
N ASN A 40 10.38 2.89 -8.52
CA ASN A 40 10.41 1.78 -9.48
C ASN A 40 9.02 1.42 -10.01
N SER A 41 7.95 1.81 -9.31
CA SER A 41 6.57 1.44 -9.64
C SER A 41 5.75 2.60 -10.23
N GLY A 42 6.30 3.81 -10.29
CA GLY A 42 5.50 4.98 -10.64
C GLY A 42 6.27 6.26 -10.96
N ILE A 43 5.52 7.36 -10.98
CA ILE A 43 6.04 8.70 -11.21
C ILE A 43 5.93 9.48 -9.91
N VAL A 44 7.02 10.13 -9.50
CA VAL A 44 7.06 10.96 -8.30
C VAL A 44 7.21 12.42 -8.68
N TYR A 45 6.38 13.27 -8.08
CA TYR A 45 6.39 14.72 -8.23
C TYR A 45 6.81 15.39 -6.93
N GLY A 46 7.36 16.60 -7.07
CA GLY A 46 7.78 17.44 -5.95
C GLY A 46 7.55 18.92 -6.20
N VAL A 47 7.52 19.68 -5.11
CA VAL A 47 7.56 21.15 -5.11
C VAL A 47 8.68 21.58 -4.17
N TRP A 48 9.53 22.48 -4.65
CA TRP A 48 10.64 23.05 -3.90
C TRP A 48 10.33 24.50 -3.52
N ASN A 49 10.82 24.92 -2.36
CA ASN A 49 10.82 26.34 -2.00
C ASN A 49 12.04 27.07 -2.59
N GLU A 50 12.14 28.38 -2.33
CA GLU A 50 13.25 29.23 -2.80
C GLU A 50 14.62 28.83 -2.23
N ARG A 51 14.63 28.11 -1.10
CA ARG A 51 15.84 27.57 -0.45
C ARG A 51 16.25 26.20 -1.00
N LYS A 52 15.57 25.68 -2.03
CA LYS A 52 15.76 24.33 -2.58
C LYS A 52 15.50 23.23 -1.56
N GLU A 53 14.53 23.43 -0.67
CA GLU A 53 14.04 22.41 0.25
C GLU A 53 12.76 21.81 -0.34
N LEU A 54 12.62 20.48 -0.31
CA LEU A 54 11.43 19.79 -0.80
C LEU A 54 10.29 20.03 0.19
N ILE A 55 9.25 20.75 -0.24
CA ILE A 55 8.12 21.14 0.62
C ILE A 55 6.83 20.39 0.31
N ALA A 56 6.78 19.66 -0.80
CA ALA A 56 5.69 18.74 -1.07
C ALA A 56 6.13 17.60 -2.00
N SER A 57 5.48 16.45 -1.86
CA SER A 57 5.62 15.29 -2.74
C SER A 57 4.25 14.68 -3.06
N ALA A 58 4.17 13.95 -4.17
CA ALA A 58 3.11 13.00 -4.46
C ALA A 58 3.65 11.96 -5.44
N ALA A 59 3.18 10.72 -5.34
CA ALA A 59 3.47 9.68 -6.30
C ALA A 59 2.20 9.12 -6.92
N ILE A 60 2.32 8.70 -8.18
CA ILE A 60 1.30 7.94 -8.89
C ILE A 60 1.91 6.63 -9.39
N ILE A 61 1.38 5.53 -8.87
CA ILE A 61 1.73 4.16 -9.23
C ILE A 61 0.85 3.72 -10.40
N LEU A 62 1.46 3.10 -11.42
CA LEU A 62 0.78 2.76 -12.67
C LEU A 62 0.56 1.25 -12.78
N TYR A 63 -0.69 0.84 -13.03
CA TYR A 63 -1.07 -0.55 -13.27
C TYR A 63 -1.67 -0.67 -14.68
N GLY A 64 -0.78 -0.61 -15.67
CA GLY A 64 -1.15 -0.49 -17.08
C GLY A 64 -1.92 0.81 -17.36
N GLU A 65 -2.87 0.74 -18.30
CA GLU A 65 -3.73 1.89 -18.66
C GLU A 65 -5.06 1.92 -17.89
N ALA A 66 -5.38 0.85 -17.15
CA ALA A 66 -6.69 0.67 -16.53
C ALA A 66 -6.80 1.40 -15.18
N LEU A 67 -5.74 1.34 -14.37
CA LEU A 67 -5.74 1.83 -13.00
C LEU A 67 -4.42 2.50 -12.63
N ALA A 68 -4.51 3.58 -11.85
CA ALA A 68 -3.39 4.19 -11.17
C ALA A 68 -3.75 4.44 -9.70
N SER A 69 -2.75 4.40 -8.82
CA SER A 69 -2.91 4.70 -7.39
C SER A 69 -2.08 5.91 -7.01
N ILE A 70 -2.69 6.92 -6.37
CA ILE A 70 -2.00 8.08 -5.83
C ILE A 70 -1.73 7.88 -4.34
N GLY A 71 -0.51 8.18 -3.92
CA GLY A 71 -0.11 8.19 -2.52
C GLY A 71 1.11 9.07 -2.28
N MET A 72 1.69 8.99 -1.08
CA MET A 72 2.83 9.82 -0.67
C MET A 72 2.57 11.32 -0.91
N VAL A 73 1.30 11.73 -0.77
CA VAL A 73 0.86 13.12 -0.89
C VAL A 73 1.18 13.83 0.42
N ILE A 74 2.30 14.53 0.42
CA ILE A 74 2.86 15.18 1.61
C ILE A 74 2.99 16.66 1.28
N VAL A 75 2.55 17.52 2.20
CA VAL A 75 2.82 18.96 2.16
C VAL A 75 3.39 19.32 3.51
N HIS A 76 4.56 19.94 3.51
CA HIS A 76 5.23 20.41 4.72
C HIS A 76 4.25 21.27 5.54
N PRO A 77 4.15 21.09 6.87
CA PRO A 77 3.17 21.78 7.71
C PRO A 77 3.10 23.30 7.49
N ASP A 78 4.25 23.98 7.46
CA ASP A 78 4.34 25.43 7.25
C ASP A 78 3.84 25.93 5.88
N TYR A 79 3.67 25.01 4.92
CA TYR A 79 3.26 25.29 3.54
C TYR A 79 1.85 24.77 3.22
N LYS A 80 1.12 24.24 4.21
CA LYS A 80 -0.28 23.82 4.06
C LYS A 80 -1.19 25.01 3.74
N GLU A 81 -2.40 24.70 3.26
CA GLU A 81 -3.46 25.68 2.91
C GLU A 81 -3.13 26.68 1.79
N ARG A 82 -2.00 26.50 1.09
CA ARG A 82 -1.57 27.35 -0.04
C ARG A 82 -1.92 26.79 -1.42
N GLY A 83 -2.75 25.75 -1.49
CA GLY A 83 -3.11 25.07 -2.74
C GLY A 83 -2.06 24.10 -3.30
N ILE A 84 -0.95 23.89 -2.60
CA ILE A 84 0.15 23.00 -3.04
C ILE A 84 -0.32 21.55 -3.19
N GLY A 85 -1.05 21.02 -2.21
CA GLY A 85 -1.61 19.65 -2.28
C GLY A 85 -2.51 19.45 -3.51
N LYS A 86 -3.31 20.46 -3.86
CA LYS A 86 -4.15 20.45 -5.07
C LYS A 86 -3.31 20.46 -6.34
N ALA A 87 -2.27 21.29 -6.40
CA ALA A 87 -1.41 21.41 -7.56
C ALA A 87 -0.66 20.09 -7.82
N ILE A 88 -0.02 19.51 -6.81
CA ILE A 88 0.79 18.30 -6.96
C ILE A 88 -0.06 17.06 -7.25
N THR A 89 -1.23 16.92 -6.60
CA THR A 89 -2.17 15.83 -6.90
C THR A 89 -2.72 15.96 -8.33
N SER A 90 -3.02 17.18 -8.79
CA SER A 90 -3.42 17.43 -10.19
C SER A 90 -2.33 17.02 -11.18
N SER A 91 -1.05 17.23 -10.86
CA SER A 91 0.06 16.79 -11.71
C SER A 91 0.13 15.27 -11.85
N CYS A 92 -0.11 14.51 -10.76
CA CYS A 92 -0.28 13.06 -10.84
C CYS A 92 -1.45 12.68 -11.75
N MET A 93 -2.61 13.30 -11.57
CA MET A 93 -3.80 12.95 -12.36
C MET A 93 -3.63 13.26 -13.86
N ASN A 94 -2.93 14.35 -14.18
CA ASN A 94 -2.67 14.75 -15.57
C ASN A 94 -1.56 13.92 -16.24
N SER A 95 -0.86 13.05 -15.50
CA SER A 95 0.18 12.18 -16.06
C SER A 95 -0.38 10.89 -16.66
N VAL A 96 -1.68 10.64 -16.53
CA VAL A 96 -2.36 9.45 -17.07
C VAL A 96 -3.50 9.87 -18.00
N SER A 97 -3.94 8.94 -18.84
CA SER A 97 -5.09 9.16 -19.72
C SER A 97 -6.35 9.46 -18.92
N ALA A 98 -7.24 10.31 -19.47
CA ALA A 98 -8.54 10.62 -18.86
C ALA A 98 -9.46 9.39 -18.66
N ARG A 99 -9.16 8.26 -19.34
CA ARG A 99 -9.87 6.98 -19.18
C ARG A 99 -9.32 6.12 -18.04
N THR A 100 -8.13 6.43 -17.53
CA THR A 100 -7.49 5.69 -16.45
C THR A 100 -8.27 5.92 -15.17
N SER A 101 -8.70 4.86 -14.51
CA SER A 101 -9.26 4.97 -13.15
C SER A 101 -8.15 5.36 -12.20
N ILE A 102 -8.40 6.33 -11.32
CA ILE A 102 -7.41 6.77 -10.33
C ILE A 102 -7.99 6.48 -8.96
N MET A 103 -7.25 5.74 -8.14
CA MET A 103 -7.61 5.48 -6.76
C MET A 103 -6.60 6.09 -5.78
N LEU A 104 -7.02 6.29 -4.54
CA LEU A 104 -6.18 6.64 -3.41
C LEU A 104 -6.84 6.18 -2.11
N ILE A 105 -6.06 6.07 -1.05
CA ILE A 105 -6.56 5.87 0.31
C ILE A 105 -6.37 7.19 1.06
N ALA A 106 -7.47 7.83 1.44
CA ALA A 106 -7.41 9.17 2.01
C ALA A 106 -7.20 9.14 3.52
N THR A 107 -6.33 10.02 4.01
CA THR A 107 -6.36 10.43 5.42
C THR A 107 -7.56 11.34 5.67
N ASP A 108 -7.96 11.49 6.93
CA ASP A 108 -9.02 12.43 7.33
C ASP A 108 -8.68 13.86 6.89
N GLU A 109 -7.41 14.26 6.99
CA GLU A 109 -6.92 15.56 6.53
C GLU A 109 -6.97 15.71 5.00
N GLY A 110 -6.62 14.65 4.25
CA GLY A 110 -6.56 14.68 2.80
C GLY A 110 -7.94 14.59 2.12
N LYS A 111 -8.92 13.95 2.76
CA LYS A 111 -10.24 13.68 2.17
C LYS A 111 -10.93 14.91 1.56
N PRO A 112 -11.03 16.08 2.24
CA PRO A 112 -11.67 17.27 1.66
C PRO A 112 -10.99 17.79 0.39
N LEU A 113 -9.67 17.61 0.27
CA LEU A 113 -8.93 17.96 -0.95
C LEU A 113 -9.35 17.04 -2.10
N TYR A 114 -9.40 15.74 -1.86
CA TYR A 114 -9.73 14.76 -2.90
C TYR A 114 -11.18 14.89 -3.38
N GLU A 115 -12.12 15.20 -2.48
CA GLU A 115 -13.52 15.51 -2.84
C GLU A 115 -13.60 16.72 -3.78
N LYS A 116 -12.85 17.79 -3.50
CA LYS A 116 -12.74 18.97 -4.39
C LYS A 116 -12.08 18.65 -5.73
N LEU A 117 -11.26 17.60 -5.77
CA LEU A 117 -10.67 17.06 -6.99
C LEU A 117 -11.58 16.01 -7.67
N GLY A 118 -12.82 15.85 -7.22
CA GLY A 118 -13.81 14.97 -7.87
C GLY A 118 -13.63 13.49 -7.56
N PHE A 119 -12.81 13.13 -6.57
CA PHE A 119 -12.78 11.77 -6.05
C PHE A 119 -14.03 11.49 -5.20
N ARG A 120 -14.48 10.24 -5.19
CA ARG A 120 -15.60 9.76 -4.37
C ARG A 120 -15.18 8.52 -3.60
N ALA A 121 -15.62 8.41 -2.35
CA ALA A 121 -15.39 7.20 -1.56
C ALA A 121 -16.19 6.02 -2.16
N VAL A 122 -15.51 4.90 -2.42
CA VAL A 122 -16.12 3.68 -3.00
C VAL A 122 -16.03 2.49 -2.06
N SER A 123 -15.08 2.49 -1.13
CA SER A 123 -14.88 1.44 -0.12
C SER A 123 -13.98 1.96 1.00
N TYR A 124 -13.51 1.07 1.88
CA TYR A 124 -12.67 1.39 3.02
C TYR A 124 -11.60 0.30 3.23
N ILE A 125 -10.48 0.71 3.81
CA ILE A 125 -9.45 -0.17 4.37
C ILE A 125 -9.54 -0.08 5.89
N SER A 126 -9.37 -1.19 6.61
CA SER A 126 -9.20 -1.18 8.06
C SER A 126 -7.73 -1.40 8.40
N LYS A 127 -7.10 -0.41 9.04
CA LYS A 127 -5.72 -0.54 9.53
C LYS A 127 -5.72 -1.23 10.88
N TYR A 128 -4.91 -2.27 11.00
CA TYR A 128 -4.71 -3.04 12.21
C TYR A 128 -3.25 -2.99 12.64
N ILE A 129 -3.02 -2.81 13.93
CA ILE A 129 -1.68 -2.85 14.54
C ILE A 129 -1.68 -3.82 15.70
N ARG A 130 -0.58 -4.56 15.86
CA ARG A 130 -0.30 -5.35 17.06
C ARG A 130 1.02 -4.89 17.67
N ASN A 131 0.97 -4.46 18.94
CA ASN A 131 2.14 -3.88 19.64
C ASN A 131 3.02 -4.93 20.34
N SER A 132 2.47 -6.10 20.65
CA SER A 132 3.24 -7.23 21.20
C SER A 132 2.63 -8.56 20.74
N TYR A 133 3.47 -9.47 20.27
CA TYR A 133 3.02 -10.79 19.84
C TYR A 133 2.82 -11.69 21.05
N ASN A 134 1.57 -11.92 21.48
CA ASN A 134 1.26 -13.11 22.28
C ASN A 134 1.73 -14.39 21.56
N THR A 135 2.87 -14.93 21.98
CA THR A 135 3.50 -16.16 21.46
C THR A 135 2.71 -17.42 21.77
N ASN A 136 1.72 -17.35 22.65
CA ASN A 136 0.85 -18.48 22.99
C ASN A 136 -0.32 -18.66 22.01
N TYR A 137 -0.51 -17.76 21.04
CA TYR A 137 -1.51 -17.96 20.00
C TYR A 137 -0.95 -18.85 18.90
N ASN A 138 -1.05 -20.16 19.11
CA ASN A 138 -0.88 -21.15 18.06
C ASN A 138 -2.18 -21.24 17.28
N CYS A 139 -2.13 -20.93 15.99
CA CYS A 139 -3.25 -21.24 15.10
C CYS A 139 -3.51 -22.75 15.16
N GLN A 140 -4.73 -23.18 15.43
CA GLN A 140 -5.08 -24.59 15.32
C GLN A 140 -4.99 -25.00 13.84
N GLY A 141 -3.97 -25.80 13.49
CA GLY A 141 -3.86 -26.44 12.18
C GLY A 141 -2.41 -26.69 11.75
N ASN A 142 -2.20 -27.76 10.97
CA ASN A 142 -0.88 -28.06 10.41
C ASN A 142 -0.39 -26.91 9.53
N GLU A 143 0.77 -26.37 9.91
CA GLU A 143 1.55 -25.37 9.17
C GLU A 143 2.20 -25.95 7.90
N GLU A 144 2.04 -27.26 7.66
CA GLU A 144 2.62 -28.07 6.58
C GLU A 144 2.30 -27.60 5.15
N TYR A 145 1.60 -26.48 4.98
CA TYR A 145 1.18 -25.97 3.67
C TYR A 145 1.72 -24.56 3.35
N VAL A 146 2.43 -23.89 4.28
CA VAL A 146 3.06 -22.59 3.99
C VAL A 146 4.55 -22.81 3.73
N MET A 147 5.00 -22.45 2.54
CA MET A 147 6.38 -22.61 2.08
C MET A 147 7.02 -21.26 1.80
N ASN A 148 8.35 -21.19 1.91
CA ASN A 148 9.10 -20.02 1.43
C ASN A 148 8.99 -19.94 -0.10
N TYR A 149 8.83 -18.72 -0.59
CA TYR A 149 8.87 -18.38 -2.00
C TYR A 149 10.15 -18.88 -2.68
N LYS A 150 10.00 -19.38 -3.90
CA LYS A 150 11.07 -19.67 -4.85
C LYS A 150 10.82 -18.93 -6.15
N GLU A 151 11.87 -18.66 -6.92
CA GLU A 151 11.77 -17.89 -8.17
C GLU A 151 10.71 -18.46 -9.15
N GLY A 152 10.59 -19.79 -9.23
CA GLY A 152 9.58 -20.47 -10.04
C GLY A 152 8.12 -20.23 -9.64
N ASP A 153 7.85 -19.67 -8.45
CA ASP A 153 6.50 -19.36 -7.98
C ASP A 153 5.99 -18.00 -8.50
N LEU A 154 6.88 -17.16 -9.06
CA LEU A 154 6.60 -15.76 -9.38
C LEU A 154 5.44 -15.59 -10.37
N GLU A 155 5.42 -16.37 -11.45
CA GLU A 155 4.38 -16.26 -12.47
C GLU A 155 2.99 -16.57 -11.92
N GLU A 156 2.89 -17.57 -11.04
CA GLU A 156 1.63 -17.93 -10.40
C GLU A 156 1.19 -16.89 -9.36
N ILE A 157 2.13 -16.32 -8.58
CA ILE A 157 1.86 -15.19 -7.67
C ILE A 157 1.27 -14.01 -8.44
N ILE A 158 1.88 -13.61 -9.55
CA ILE A 158 1.40 -12.50 -10.39
C ILE A 158 -0.02 -12.78 -10.87
N LYS A 159 -0.29 -14.03 -11.31
CA LYS A 159 -1.61 -14.43 -11.82
C LYS A 159 -2.69 -14.39 -10.76
N ILE A 160 -2.44 -14.92 -9.56
CA ILE A 160 -3.44 -14.89 -8.48
C ILE A 160 -3.61 -13.48 -7.91
N ASP A 161 -2.55 -12.66 -7.87
CA ASP A 161 -2.64 -11.25 -7.50
C ASP A 161 -3.48 -10.44 -8.48
N GLU A 162 -3.30 -10.65 -9.78
CA GLU A 162 -4.09 -9.96 -10.80
C GLU A 162 -5.59 -10.22 -10.64
N GLY A 163 -5.98 -11.46 -10.33
CA GLY A 163 -7.38 -11.79 -10.03
C GLY A 163 -7.90 -11.14 -8.75
N ALA A 164 -7.04 -11.00 -7.74
CA ALA A 164 -7.38 -10.42 -6.43
C ALA A 164 -7.45 -8.89 -6.46
N PHE A 165 -6.54 -8.24 -7.18
CA PHE A 165 -6.44 -6.80 -7.30
C PHE A 165 -7.27 -6.21 -8.45
N GLY A 166 -7.51 -7.02 -9.49
CA GLY A 166 -8.31 -6.69 -10.68
C GLY A 166 -7.50 -6.18 -11.88
N THR A 167 -6.18 -6.09 -11.74
CA THR A 167 -5.24 -5.77 -12.84
C THR A 167 -3.83 -6.23 -12.45
N SER A 168 -2.97 -6.46 -13.44
CA SER A 168 -1.59 -6.89 -13.20
C SER A 168 -0.77 -5.81 -12.49
N ARG A 169 -0.11 -6.22 -11.41
CA ARG A 169 0.88 -5.41 -10.66
C ARG A 169 2.28 -5.99 -10.74
N ASN A 170 2.61 -6.66 -11.84
CA ASN A 170 3.84 -7.44 -12.03
C ASN A 170 5.11 -6.72 -11.54
N GLU A 171 5.40 -5.53 -12.08
CA GLU A 171 6.62 -4.80 -11.73
C GLU A 171 6.66 -4.43 -10.24
N PHE A 172 5.53 -3.99 -9.68
CA PHE A 172 5.43 -3.73 -8.24
C PHE A 172 5.70 -5.00 -7.41
N LEU A 173 5.12 -6.15 -7.76
CA LEU A 173 5.31 -7.41 -7.03
C LEU A 173 6.76 -7.87 -7.06
N LYS A 174 7.44 -7.78 -8.20
CA LYS A 174 8.88 -8.09 -8.29
C LYS A 174 9.69 -7.23 -7.31
N GLN A 175 9.45 -5.92 -7.31
CA GLN A 175 10.13 -5.00 -6.39
C GLN A 175 9.80 -5.32 -4.93
N ARG A 176 8.54 -5.64 -4.63
CA ARG A 176 8.08 -5.94 -3.27
C ARG A 176 8.67 -7.25 -2.74
N ILE A 177 8.81 -8.27 -3.59
CA ILE A 177 9.47 -9.54 -3.24
C ILE A 177 10.96 -9.30 -2.99
N MET A 178 11.64 -8.52 -3.84
CA MET A 178 13.05 -8.16 -3.63
C MET A 178 13.28 -7.37 -2.33
N GLN A 179 12.32 -6.53 -1.94
CA GLN A 179 12.35 -5.75 -0.69
C GLN A 179 11.96 -6.58 0.54
N SER A 180 11.40 -7.78 0.35
CA SER A 180 10.74 -8.50 1.44
C SER A 180 11.71 -9.02 2.49
N ASP A 181 11.27 -8.96 3.75
CA ASP A 181 11.87 -9.73 4.84
C ASP A 181 11.53 -11.22 4.67
N GLN A 182 10.27 -11.50 4.31
CA GLN A 182 9.78 -12.83 4.01
C GLN A 182 8.73 -12.79 2.91
N CYS A 183 8.76 -13.79 2.03
CA CYS A 183 7.73 -14.07 1.05
C CYS A 183 7.36 -15.55 1.17
N VAL A 184 6.08 -15.84 1.36
CA VAL A 184 5.58 -17.21 1.55
C VAL A 184 4.45 -17.52 0.58
N VAL A 185 4.31 -18.79 0.25
CA VAL A 185 3.28 -19.32 -0.66
C VAL A 185 2.55 -20.49 -0.01
N ILE A 186 1.30 -20.70 -0.40
CA ILE A 186 0.53 -21.92 -0.16
C ILE A 186 0.35 -22.61 -1.50
N LYS A 187 0.66 -23.91 -1.55
CA LYS A 187 0.44 -24.73 -2.75
C LYS A 187 -0.64 -25.77 -2.56
N ASP A 188 -1.34 -26.10 -3.64
CA ASP A 188 -2.26 -27.23 -3.68
C ASP A 188 -1.52 -28.57 -3.87
N THR A 189 -2.26 -29.68 -3.92
CA THR A 189 -1.69 -31.02 -4.11
C THR A 189 -1.03 -31.25 -5.47
N LYS A 190 -1.18 -30.32 -6.40
CA LYS A 190 -0.55 -30.32 -7.73
C LYS A 190 0.61 -29.32 -7.81
N GLU A 191 1.06 -28.80 -6.67
CA GLU A 191 2.14 -27.80 -6.57
C GLU A 191 1.82 -26.42 -7.17
N ASN A 192 0.55 -26.10 -7.46
CA ASN A 192 0.17 -24.76 -7.92
C ASN A 192 0.05 -23.80 -6.73
N VAL A 193 0.48 -22.56 -6.90
CA VAL A 193 0.32 -21.49 -5.90
C VAL A 193 -1.15 -21.07 -5.82
N VAL A 194 -1.75 -21.27 -4.65
CA VAL A 194 -3.15 -20.91 -4.36
C VAL A 194 -3.29 -19.78 -3.34
N GLY A 195 -2.18 -19.35 -2.74
CA GLY A 195 -2.11 -18.17 -1.90
C GLY A 195 -0.68 -17.72 -1.70
N TYR A 196 -0.49 -16.44 -1.38
CA TYR A 196 0.82 -15.88 -1.07
C TYR A 196 0.70 -14.74 -0.08
N GLY A 197 1.80 -14.48 0.63
CA GLY A 197 1.93 -13.29 1.44
C GLY A 197 3.36 -12.80 1.51
N ILE A 198 3.49 -11.48 1.65
CA ILE A 198 4.79 -10.82 1.77
C ILE A 198 4.81 -10.02 3.07
N SER A 199 5.95 -10.00 3.74
CA SER A 199 6.22 -9.03 4.80
C SER A 199 7.42 -8.15 4.49
N VAL A 200 7.32 -6.87 4.85
CA VAL A 200 8.39 -5.87 4.71
C VAL A 200 8.58 -5.17 6.04
N GLN A 201 9.84 -5.04 6.47
CA GLN A 201 10.20 -4.26 7.65
C GLN A 201 10.31 -2.77 7.29
N THR A 202 9.49 -1.93 7.92
CA THR A 202 9.67 -0.47 7.97
C THR A 202 10.37 -0.07 9.28
N PRO A 203 10.81 1.18 9.44
CA PRO A 203 11.40 1.64 10.70
C PRO A 203 10.52 1.41 11.92
N GLU A 204 9.19 1.49 11.77
CA GLU A 204 8.26 1.33 12.90
C GLU A 204 7.56 -0.03 12.97
N ASN A 205 7.31 -0.68 11.83
CA ASN A 205 6.42 -1.84 11.77
C ASN A 205 6.94 -2.91 10.79
N LYS A 206 6.71 -4.18 11.09
CA LYS A 206 6.68 -5.23 10.05
C LYS A 206 5.29 -5.24 9.41
N ILE A 207 5.22 -4.77 8.17
CA ILE A 207 4.00 -4.79 7.38
C ILE A 207 3.78 -6.23 6.91
N ILE A 208 2.57 -6.77 7.13
CA ILE A 208 2.14 -8.06 6.60
C ILE A 208 1.15 -7.79 5.47
N GLY A 209 1.67 -7.76 4.25
CA GLY A 209 0.92 -7.41 3.05
C GLY A 209 1.82 -7.23 1.82
N PRO A 210 1.31 -7.56 0.61
CA PRO A 210 -0.05 -8.02 0.36
C PRO A 210 -0.25 -9.49 0.77
N ILE A 211 -1.50 -9.87 1.04
CA ILE A 211 -1.91 -11.26 1.23
C ILE A 211 -3.03 -11.58 0.25
N VAL A 212 -2.84 -12.62 -0.56
CA VAL A 212 -3.88 -13.20 -1.41
C VAL A 212 -4.10 -14.66 -1.01
N ALA A 213 -5.35 -15.04 -0.80
CA ALA A 213 -5.71 -16.39 -0.37
C ALA A 213 -7.13 -16.76 -0.80
N LYS A 214 -7.41 -18.06 -0.96
CA LYS A 214 -8.76 -18.55 -1.36
C LYS A 214 -9.82 -18.43 -0.26
N ASN A 215 -9.41 -18.36 1.01
CA ASN A 215 -10.32 -18.30 2.15
C ASN A 215 -9.60 -17.76 3.40
N ASP A 216 -10.40 -17.45 4.42
CA ASP A 216 -9.96 -16.83 5.67
C ASP A 216 -8.93 -17.69 6.42
N ALA A 217 -9.10 -19.03 6.40
CA ALA A 217 -8.18 -19.95 7.06
C ALA A 217 -6.78 -19.94 6.40
N MET A 218 -6.72 -19.93 5.06
CA MET A 218 -5.46 -19.78 4.33
C MET A 218 -4.80 -18.42 4.59
N ALA A 219 -5.59 -17.34 4.60
CA ALA A 219 -5.08 -16.01 4.90
C ALA A 219 -4.48 -15.94 6.32
N MET A 220 -5.16 -16.50 7.33
CA MET A 220 -4.63 -16.54 8.70
C MET A 220 -3.35 -17.37 8.79
N ARG A 221 -3.23 -18.51 8.10
CA ARG A 221 -1.98 -19.28 8.05
C ARG A 221 -0.80 -18.46 7.53
N ILE A 222 -1.02 -17.67 6.48
CA ILE A 222 -0.02 -16.74 5.95
C ILE A 222 0.35 -15.67 6.98
N VAL A 223 -0.64 -15.08 7.67
CA VAL A 223 -0.39 -14.12 8.76
C VAL A 223 0.47 -14.74 9.86
N HIS A 224 0.17 -15.96 10.31
CA HIS A 224 0.97 -16.63 11.33
C HIS A 224 2.39 -16.90 10.88
N ALA A 225 2.59 -17.38 9.65
CA ALA A 225 3.92 -17.65 9.11
C ALA A 225 4.78 -16.37 9.06
N LEU A 226 4.21 -15.26 8.57
CA LEU A 226 4.91 -13.98 8.45
C LEU A 226 5.13 -13.25 9.79
N ALA A 227 4.25 -13.50 10.77
CA ALA A 227 4.35 -12.92 12.11
C ALA A 227 5.24 -13.72 13.08
N ARG A 228 5.58 -14.97 12.74
CA ARG A 228 6.27 -15.89 13.64
C ARG A 228 7.63 -15.35 14.07
N GLY A 229 7.88 -15.38 15.39
CA GLY A 229 9.17 -14.98 15.96
C GLY A 229 9.48 -13.49 15.84
N HIS A 230 8.51 -12.66 15.46
CA HIS A 230 8.69 -11.22 15.41
C HIS A 230 8.23 -10.56 16.71
N ASP A 231 9.16 -9.86 17.38
CA ASP A 231 8.91 -9.20 18.67
C ASP A 231 8.51 -7.71 18.53
N GLY A 232 8.53 -7.17 17.30
CA GLY A 232 8.17 -5.78 17.00
C GLY A 232 6.69 -5.56 16.66
N ARG A 233 6.34 -4.33 16.28
CA ARG A 233 4.97 -3.97 15.88
C ARG A 233 4.64 -4.58 14.53
N LEU A 234 3.50 -5.26 14.44
CA LEU A 234 2.96 -5.76 13.18
C LEU A 234 1.88 -4.81 12.68
N ARG A 235 1.84 -4.59 11.37
CA ARG A 235 0.81 -3.78 10.70
C ARG A 235 0.16 -4.56 9.56
N MET A 236 -1.16 -4.45 9.48
CA MET A 236 -1.96 -4.93 8.35
C MET A 236 -2.96 -3.87 7.91
N ASP A 237 -3.23 -3.80 6.62
CA ASP A 237 -4.23 -2.90 6.03
C ASP A 237 -5.22 -3.80 5.26
N VAL A 238 -6.38 -4.05 5.85
CA VAL A 238 -7.34 -5.09 5.40
C VAL A 238 -8.51 -4.45 4.63
N PRO A 239 -8.80 -4.88 3.38
CA PRO A 239 -9.98 -4.43 2.66
C PRO A 239 -11.31 -4.75 3.35
N LYS A 240 -12.32 -3.91 3.16
CA LYS A 240 -13.69 -4.18 3.63
C LYS A 240 -14.22 -5.53 3.10
N GLY A 241 -15.03 -6.22 3.91
CA GLY A 241 -15.72 -7.46 3.52
C GLY A 241 -15.03 -8.75 3.99
N LYS A 242 -14.25 -8.66 5.07
CA LYS A 242 -13.42 -9.74 5.64
C LYS A 242 -13.80 -10.02 7.10
N ASP A 243 -15.09 -10.00 7.41
CA ASP A 243 -15.55 -9.89 8.81
C ASP A 243 -15.11 -11.05 9.70
N ASP A 244 -15.11 -12.30 9.20
CA ASP A 244 -14.67 -13.45 9.99
C ASP A 244 -13.14 -13.49 10.15
N PHE A 245 -12.38 -13.25 9.08
CA PHE A 245 -10.94 -12.99 9.14
C PHE A 245 -10.56 -11.87 10.12
N LEU A 246 -11.31 -10.76 10.16
CA LEU A 246 -11.05 -9.66 11.08
C LEU A 246 -11.25 -10.06 12.55
N LYS A 247 -12.26 -10.88 12.86
CA LYS A 247 -12.44 -11.43 14.21
C LYS A 247 -11.24 -12.28 14.61
N GLU A 248 -10.76 -13.14 13.72
CA GLU A 248 -9.58 -13.98 13.96
C GLU A 248 -8.30 -13.13 14.14
N LEU A 249 -8.13 -12.05 13.37
CA LEU A 249 -7.03 -11.11 13.58
C LEU A 249 -7.10 -10.44 14.97
N GLU A 250 -8.29 -10.04 15.41
CA GLU A 250 -8.51 -9.43 16.72
C GLU A 250 -8.23 -10.41 17.87
N ILE A 251 -8.66 -11.68 17.73
CA ILE A 251 -8.31 -12.76 18.67
C ILE A 251 -6.78 -12.99 18.69
N ALA A 252 -6.13 -12.92 17.52
CA ALA A 252 -4.68 -12.96 17.41
C ALA A 252 -4.00 -11.69 17.94
N GLY A 253 -4.72 -10.72 18.52
CA GLY A 253 -4.16 -9.55 19.21
C GLY A 253 -3.89 -8.33 18.31
N PHE A 254 -4.35 -8.33 17.06
CA PHE A 254 -4.37 -7.11 16.26
C PHE A 254 -5.51 -6.19 16.72
N GLN A 255 -5.24 -4.89 16.77
CA GLN A 255 -6.21 -3.88 17.15
C GLN A 255 -6.45 -2.93 15.99
N LYS A 256 -7.72 -2.63 15.72
CA LYS A 256 -8.11 -1.66 14.70
C LYS A 256 -7.71 -0.25 15.12
N VAL A 257 -6.95 0.43 14.27
CA VAL A 257 -6.46 1.79 14.52
C VAL A 257 -7.34 2.83 13.83
N ASN A 258 -7.66 2.62 12.55
CA ASN A 258 -8.55 3.49 11.79
C ASN A 258 -9.14 2.77 10.57
N THR A 259 -10.05 3.45 9.86
CA THR A 259 -10.73 2.92 8.68
C THR A 259 -10.77 3.94 7.55
N PRO A 260 -9.62 4.25 6.90
CA PRO A 260 -9.58 5.26 5.85
C PRO A 260 -10.40 4.85 4.61
N PRO A 261 -11.07 5.81 3.94
CA PRO A 261 -11.80 5.53 2.72
C PRO A 261 -10.84 5.33 1.54
N ILE A 262 -11.17 4.34 0.71
CA ILE A 262 -10.65 4.25 -0.66
C ILE A 262 -11.51 5.18 -1.51
N MET A 263 -10.88 6.14 -2.17
CA MET A 263 -11.55 7.07 -3.05
C MET A 263 -11.11 6.87 -4.50
N MET A 264 -12.05 7.00 -5.44
CA MET A 264 -11.79 6.84 -6.87
C MET A 264 -12.27 8.04 -7.67
N ARG A 265 -11.60 8.25 -8.81
CA ARG A 265 -11.96 9.19 -9.87
C ARG A 265 -11.90 8.47 -11.23
N ASN A 266 -12.71 8.93 -12.17
CA ASN A 266 -12.93 8.35 -13.51
C ASN A 266 -13.59 6.96 -13.51
N SER A 267 -13.91 6.42 -12.32
CA SER A 267 -14.77 5.27 -12.08
C SER A 267 -15.42 5.43 -10.70
N ASP A 268 -16.59 4.82 -10.52
CA ASP A 268 -17.32 4.71 -9.24
C ASP A 268 -17.25 3.29 -8.64
N GLN A 269 -16.57 2.37 -9.32
CA GLN A 269 -16.38 0.99 -8.88
C GLN A 269 -14.95 0.51 -9.14
N PHE A 270 -14.53 -0.49 -8.36
CA PHE A 270 -13.27 -1.19 -8.63
C PHE A 270 -13.36 -1.96 -9.96
N LEU A 271 -12.19 -2.21 -10.54
CA LEU A 271 -12.04 -3.30 -11.50
C LEU A 271 -12.52 -4.61 -10.87
N LYS A 272 -12.94 -5.57 -11.71
CA LYS A 272 -13.46 -6.85 -11.23
C LYS A 272 -12.39 -7.56 -10.40
N ARG A 273 -12.70 -7.83 -9.13
CA ARG A 273 -11.87 -8.57 -8.17
C ARG A 273 -12.57 -9.88 -7.79
N ASN A 274 -11.80 -10.93 -7.55
CA ASN A 274 -12.34 -12.22 -7.08
C ASN A 274 -12.56 -12.29 -5.56
N GLY A 275 -12.24 -11.21 -4.82
CA GLY A 275 -12.40 -11.13 -3.38
C GLY A 275 -11.31 -11.84 -2.57
N GLU A 276 -10.22 -12.30 -3.20
CA GLU A 276 -9.15 -13.07 -2.53
C GLU A 276 -8.05 -12.20 -1.91
N LEU A 277 -8.14 -10.87 -1.99
CA LEU A 277 -7.20 -9.94 -1.36
C LEU A 277 -7.56 -9.72 0.12
N TYR A 278 -6.69 -10.14 1.03
CA TYR A 278 -6.88 -10.06 2.48
C TYR A 278 -6.09 -8.93 3.15
N SER A 279 -4.97 -8.52 2.57
CA SER A 279 -4.17 -7.38 3.04
C SER A 279 -3.54 -6.69 1.85
N ILE A 280 -3.51 -5.36 1.85
CA ILE A 280 -2.79 -4.58 0.84
C ILE A 280 -1.32 -4.43 1.23
N ALA A 281 -0.46 -4.13 0.26
CA ALA A 281 0.97 -3.99 0.51
C ALA A 281 1.32 -2.74 1.31
N ALA A 282 0.73 -1.62 0.91
CA ALA A 282 0.72 -0.34 1.59
C ALA A 282 -0.35 0.53 0.92
N GLN A 283 -0.79 1.58 1.59
CA GLN A 283 -1.88 2.41 1.10
C GLN A 283 -1.59 3.10 -0.25
N ILE A 284 -0.31 3.35 -0.59
CA ILE A 284 0.09 3.90 -1.89
C ILE A 284 -0.04 2.88 -3.04
N PHE A 285 0.05 1.58 -2.77
CA PHE A 285 0.04 0.51 -3.79
C PHE A 285 -1.35 -0.11 -4.03
N GLY A 286 -2.39 0.52 -3.48
CA GLY A 286 -3.79 0.12 -3.66
C GLY A 286 -4.24 -1.04 -2.79
#